data_AF-A0A929DBC5-F1
#
_entry.id   AF-A0A929DBC5-F1
#
_cell.length_a   1.000
_cell.length_b   1.000
_cell.length_c   1.000
_cell.angle_alpha   90.00
_cell.angle_beta   90.00
_cell.angle_gamma   90.00
#
_symmetry.space_group_name_H-M   'P 1'
#
loop_
_entity.id
_entity.type
_entity.pdbx_description
1 polymer ?
#
loop_
_entity_poly.entity_id
_entity_poly.type
_entity_poly.pdbx_seq_one_letter_code
_entity_poly.pdbx_strand_id
1 'polypeptide(L)'
;MQDMGGVSEIVGGDVAADSELVQAPTDEWTAASLAHASVLLTLILGLAGGIGALVGLAVPLMMYLGYRGESRFVAFHALQSFVYQVVGAVVIAALAVLVAMAWTISGWLTAILVGFLLMPLALLLTLLLVCALV
;
A
#
# COMPACT_ATOMS: atom_id res chain seq x y z
N MET A 1 53.53 -6.52 29.70
CA MET A 1 52.24 -7.10 29.27
C MET A 1 51.09 -6.27 29.85
N GLN A 2 50.91 -5.02 29.42
CA GLN A 2 49.88 -4.11 29.98
C GLN A 2 49.09 -3.32 28.92
N ASP A 3 49.17 -3.65 27.63
CA ASP A 3 48.51 -2.88 26.55
C ASP A 3 47.37 -3.62 25.82
N MET A 4 46.96 -4.80 26.31
CA MET A 4 45.91 -5.59 25.65
C MET A 4 44.48 -5.12 26.02
N GLY A 5 44.34 -4.34 27.10
CA GLY A 5 43.03 -3.84 27.56
C GLY A 5 42.52 -2.67 26.71
N GLY A 6 43.38 -1.70 26.41
CA GLY A 6 43.02 -0.53 25.59
C GLY A 6 42.67 -0.91 24.15
N VAL A 7 43.38 -1.87 23.56
CA VAL A 7 43.09 -2.35 22.20
C VAL A 7 41.71 -3.01 22.11
N SER A 8 41.28 -3.77 23.12
CA SER A 8 39.96 -4.40 23.11
C SER A 8 38.81 -3.40 23.28
N GLU A 9 39.04 -2.30 24.01
CA GLU A 9 38.05 -1.24 24.20
C GLU A 9 37.90 -0.39 22.94
N ILE A 10 39.01 -0.05 22.27
CA ILE A 10 39.00 0.71 21.01
C ILE A 10 38.37 -0.12 19.88
N VAL A 11 38.76 -1.40 19.74
CA VAL A 11 38.17 -2.30 18.72
C VAL A 11 36.69 -2.56 19.01
N GLY A 12 36.31 -2.73 20.28
CA GLY A 12 34.90 -2.88 20.67
C GLY A 12 34.06 -1.63 20.39
N GLY A 13 34.62 -0.44 20.62
CA GLY A 13 33.99 0.85 20.34
C GLY A 13 33.78 1.10 18.84
N ASP A 14 34.79 0.81 18.01
CA ASP A 14 34.69 0.94 16.56
C ASP A 14 33.64 -0.04 15.99
N VAL A 15 33.61 -1.30 16.46
CA VAL A 15 32.61 -2.29 15.99
C VAL A 15 31.18 -1.90 16.39
N ALA A 16 30.99 -1.33 17.59
CA ALA A 16 29.67 -0.87 18.04
C ALA A 16 29.20 0.34 17.23
N ALA A 17 30.08 1.31 16.99
CA ALA A 17 29.78 2.48 16.17
C ALA A 17 29.48 2.08 14.72
N ASP A 18 30.27 1.17 14.14
CA ASP A 18 30.04 0.68 12.77
C ASP A 18 28.72 -0.11 12.67
N SER A 19 28.34 -0.84 13.73
CA SER A 19 27.05 -1.54 13.80
C SER A 19 25.85 -0.58 13.87
N GLU A 20 25.91 0.47 14.69
CA GLU A 20 24.85 1.50 14.74
C GLU A 20 24.73 2.26 13.41
N LEU A 21 25.86 2.61 12.80
CA LEU A 21 25.90 3.29 11.50
C LEU A 21 25.33 2.44 10.37
N VAL A 22 25.47 1.12 10.45
CA VAL A 22 24.85 0.18 9.50
C VAL A 22 23.37 -0.05 9.81
N GLN A 23 22.96 -0.07 11.08
CA GLN A 23 21.58 -0.30 11.49
C GLN A 23 20.64 0.85 11.11
N ALA A 24 21.03 2.11 11.34
CA ALA A 24 20.16 3.26 11.09
C ALA A 24 19.65 3.32 9.62
N PRO A 25 20.50 3.15 8.59
CA PRO A 25 20.04 3.01 7.21
C PRO A 25 19.08 1.81 7.03
N THR A 26 19.41 0.64 7.57
CA THR A 26 18.57 -0.56 7.38
C THR A 26 17.17 -0.41 7.99
N ASP A 27 17.06 0.30 9.10
CA ASP A 27 15.78 0.58 9.75
C ASP A 27 14.92 1.53 8.89
N GLU A 28 15.52 2.54 8.29
CA GLU A 28 14.82 3.45 7.36
C GLU A 28 14.33 2.72 6.10
N TRP A 29 15.15 1.85 5.52
CA TRP A 29 14.75 1.02 4.38
C TRP A 29 13.60 0.08 4.75
N THR A 30 13.66 -0.52 5.94
CA THR A 30 12.59 -1.39 6.45
C THR A 30 11.31 -0.60 6.65
N ALA A 31 11.36 0.58 7.26
CA ALA A 31 10.21 1.46 7.45
C ALA A 31 9.62 1.92 6.10
N ALA A 32 10.46 2.29 5.13
CA ALA A 32 10.00 2.63 3.79
C ALA A 32 9.32 1.44 3.09
N SER A 33 9.83 0.22 3.26
CA SER A 33 9.20 -0.99 2.71
C SER A 33 7.85 -1.32 3.37
N LEU A 34 7.72 -1.12 4.68
CA LEU A 34 6.47 -1.27 5.43
C LEU A 34 5.39 -0.29 4.95
N ALA A 35 5.78 0.94 4.64
CA ALA A 35 4.88 1.91 4.04
C ALA A 35 4.30 1.42 2.71
N HIS A 36 5.07 0.73 1.86
CA HIS A 36 4.55 0.12 0.64
C HIS A 36 3.74 -1.14 0.91
N ALA A 37 4.17 -1.99 1.85
CA ALA A 37 3.45 -3.20 2.25
C ALA A 37 2.03 -2.91 2.77
N SER A 38 1.77 -1.68 3.25
CA SER A 38 0.42 -1.24 3.64
C SER A 38 -0.63 -1.35 2.53
N VAL A 39 -0.23 -1.40 1.25
CA VAL A 39 -1.17 -1.67 0.14
C VAL A 39 -1.89 -3.01 0.31
N LEU A 40 -1.20 -4.03 0.82
CA LEU A 40 -1.79 -5.34 1.07
C LEU A 40 -2.85 -5.26 2.16
N LEU A 41 -2.58 -4.46 3.20
CA LEU A 41 -3.53 -4.20 4.27
C LEU A 41 -4.78 -3.48 3.72
N THR A 42 -4.60 -2.45 2.89
CA THR A 42 -5.69 -1.75 2.20
C THR A 42 -6.53 -2.68 1.35
N LEU A 43 -5.92 -3.60 0.60
CA LEU A 43 -6.63 -4.58 -0.21
C LEU A 43 -7.41 -5.60 0.63
N ILE A 44 -6.80 -6.16 1.69
CA ILE A 44 -7.44 -7.13 2.58
C ILE A 44 -8.65 -6.51 3.28
N LEU A 45 -8.49 -5.32 3.87
CA LEU A 45 -9.59 -4.64 4.54
C LEU A 45 -10.63 -4.09 3.56
N GLY A 46 -10.21 -3.67 2.36
CA GLY A 46 -11.10 -3.26 1.28
C GLY A 46 -12.00 -4.39 0.81
N LEU A 47 -11.46 -5.61 0.69
CA LEU A 47 -12.23 -6.79 0.32
C LEU A 47 -13.24 -7.20 1.41
N ALA A 48 -12.93 -6.94 2.69
CA ALA A 48 -13.79 -7.29 3.82
C ALA A 48 -15.08 -6.46 3.95
N GLY A 49 -15.27 -5.42 3.14
CA GLY A 49 -16.50 -4.61 3.18
C GLY A 49 -16.38 -3.19 2.65
N GLY A 50 -15.34 -2.86 1.87
CA GLY A 50 -15.10 -1.56 1.26
C GLY A 50 -14.63 -0.48 2.24
N ILE A 51 -15.34 -0.29 3.36
CA ILE A 51 -15.02 0.72 4.38
C ILE A 51 -13.64 0.49 5.00
N GLY A 52 -13.22 -0.78 5.11
CA GLY A 52 -11.91 -1.12 5.63
C GLY A 52 -10.74 -0.59 4.79
N ALA A 53 -10.95 -0.28 3.50
CA ALA A 53 -9.92 0.36 2.67
C ALA A 53 -9.50 1.73 3.22
N LEU A 54 -10.40 2.46 3.87
CA LEU A 54 -10.08 3.75 4.50
C LEU A 54 -9.10 3.58 5.67
N VAL A 55 -9.24 2.48 6.43
CA VAL A 55 -8.34 2.14 7.54
C VAL A 55 -6.96 1.78 7.00
N GLY A 56 -6.88 0.97 5.95
CA GLY A 56 -5.61 0.64 5.30
C GLY A 56 -4.91 1.88 4.74
N LEU A 57 -5.66 2.78 4.08
CA LEU A 57 -5.15 4.02 3.51
C LEU A 57 -4.62 4.99 4.58
N ALA A 58 -5.15 4.93 5.81
CA ALA A 58 -4.64 5.72 6.92
C ALA A 58 -3.23 5.31 7.35
N VAL A 59 -2.81 4.06 7.15
CA VAL A 59 -1.50 3.55 7.59
C VAL A 59 -0.32 4.30 6.96
N PRO A 60 -0.16 4.38 5.63
CA PRO A 60 0.95 5.11 5.03
C PRO A 60 0.89 6.61 5.34
N LEU A 61 -0.30 7.17 5.56
CA LEU A 61 -0.46 8.55 6.00
C LEU A 61 0.05 8.76 7.44
N MET A 62 -0.25 7.85 8.36
CA MET A 62 0.26 7.89 9.72
C MET A 62 1.78 7.74 9.75
N MET A 63 2.34 6.85 8.92
CA MET A 63 3.79 6.73 8.76
C MET A 63 4.42 8.02 8.24
N TYR A 64 3.80 8.67 7.24
CA TYR A 64 4.27 9.97 6.76
C TYR A 64 4.31 11.03 7.87
N LEU A 65 3.23 11.12 8.67
CA LEU A 65 3.15 12.11 9.74
C LEU A 65 4.16 11.82 10.87
N GLY A 66 4.38 10.55 11.21
CA GLY A 66 5.38 10.12 12.18
C GLY A 66 6.81 10.46 11.73
N TYR A 67 7.19 10.03 10.53
CA TYR A 67 8.57 10.16 10.04
C TYR A 67 8.90 11.52 9.42
N ARG A 68 7.93 12.44 9.24
CA ARG A 68 8.15 13.77 8.63
C ARG A 68 9.28 14.55 9.30
N GLY A 69 9.44 14.41 10.62
CA GLY A 69 10.47 15.11 11.40
C GLY A 69 11.76 14.32 11.59
N GLU A 70 11.73 13.00 11.38
CA GLU A 70 12.84 12.09 11.70
C GLU A 70 13.64 11.72 10.45
N SER A 71 12.97 11.26 9.39
CA SER A 71 13.62 10.82 8.16
C SER A 71 12.86 11.28 6.92
N ARG A 72 13.50 12.15 6.14
CA ARG A 72 12.96 12.61 4.85
C ARG A 72 12.79 11.47 3.85
N PHE A 73 13.65 10.44 3.93
CA PHE A 73 13.60 9.29 3.04
C PHE A 73 12.34 8.45 3.31
N VAL A 74 12.10 8.06 4.57
CA VAL A 74 10.91 7.28 4.95
C VAL A 74 9.63 8.06 4.70
N ALA A 75 9.60 9.35 5.07
CA ALA A 75 8.44 10.20 4.86
C ALA A 75 8.07 10.31 3.36
N PHE A 76 9.05 10.42 2.47
CA PHE A 76 8.79 10.47 1.03
C PHE A 76 8.15 9.17 0.52
N HIS A 77 8.68 8.01 0.88
CA HIS A 77 8.15 6.71 0.47
C HIS A 77 6.76 6.45 1.06
N ALA A 78 6.53 6.85 2.31
CA ALA A 78 5.22 6.80 2.94
C ALA A 78 4.18 7.64 2.19
N LEU A 79 4.52 8.88 1.83
CA LEU A 79 3.63 9.75 1.05
C LEU A 79 3.40 9.21 -0.37
N GLN A 80 4.46 8.71 -1.02
CA GLN A 80 4.36 8.10 -2.35
C GLN A 80 3.43 6.88 -2.33
N SER A 81 3.58 5.98 -1.35
CA SER A 81 2.68 4.84 -1.13
C SER A 81 1.25 5.30 -0.92
N PHE A 82 1.02 6.29 -0.04
CA PHE A 82 -0.31 6.86 0.19
C PHE A 82 -0.94 7.40 -1.09
N VAL A 83 -0.22 8.20 -1.87
CA VAL A 83 -0.73 8.79 -3.12
C VAL A 83 -1.12 7.70 -4.12
N TYR A 84 -0.27 6.69 -4.33
CA TYR A 84 -0.62 5.59 -5.24
C TYR A 84 -1.82 4.79 -4.75
N GLN A 85 -1.95 4.56 -3.44
CA GLN A 85 -3.13 3.91 -2.87
C GLN A 85 -4.41 4.73 -3.04
N VAL A 86 -4.36 6.06 -2.86
CA VAL A 86 -5.52 6.94 -3.11
C VAL A 86 -5.93 6.86 -4.58
N VAL A 87 -4.98 7.04 -5.50
CA VAL A 87 -5.26 7.02 -6.94
C VAL A 87 -5.83 5.66 -7.36
N GLY A 88 -5.20 4.56 -6.92
CA GLY A 88 -5.69 3.20 -7.17
C GLY A 88 -7.09 2.98 -6.60
N ALA A 89 -7.35 3.41 -5.36
CA ALA A 89 -8.65 3.28 -4.73
C ALA A 89 -9.75 4.04 -5.49
N VAL A 90 -9.47 5.26 -5.96
CA VAL A 90 -10.41 6.05 -6.76
C VAL A 90 -10.72 5.36 -8.09
N VAL A 91 -9.69 4.85 -8.79
CA VAL A 91 -9.86 4.12 -10.05
C VAL A 91 -10.70 2.85 -9.85
N ILE A 92 -10.36 2.05 -8.84
CA ILE A 92 -11.10 0.81 -8.51
C ILE A 92 -12.54 1.14 -8.13
N ALA A 93 -12.78 2.17 -7.30
CA ALA A 93 -14.12 2.58 -6.90
C ALA A 93 -14.96 3.04 -8.11
N ALA A 94 -14.38 3.84 -9.01
CA ALA A 94 -15.06 4.28 -10.23
C ALA A 94 -15.43 3.10 -11.13
N LEU A 95 -14.49 2.17 -11.36
CA LEU A 95 -14.75 0.94 -12.13
C LEU A 95 -15.81 0.06 -11.45
N ALA A 96 -15.76 -0.10 -10.13
CA ALA A 96 -16.73 -0.89 -9.38
C ALA A 96 -18.16 -0.31 -9.51
N VAL A 97 -18.30 1.02 -9.48
CA VAL A 97 -19.60 1.69 -9.72
C VAL A 97 -20.09 1.42 -11.14
N LEU A 98 -19.23 1.55 -12.15
CA LEU A 98 -19.61 1.27 -13.55
C LEU A 98 -20.04 -0.20 -13.74
N VAL A 99 -19.30 -1.14 -13.14
CA VAL A 99 -19.65 -2.57 -13.14
C VAL A 99 -21.01 -2.80 -12.47
N ALA A 100 -21.24 -2.22 -11.28
CA ALA A 100 -22.50 -2.36 -10.57
C ALA A 100 -23.68 -1.80 -11.36
N MET A 101 -23.51 -0.63 -11.99
CA MET A 101 -24.52 -0.05 -12.87
C MET A 101 -24.79 -0.92 -14.09
N ALA A 102 -23.75 -1.39 -14.78
CA ALA A 102 -23.88 -2.25 -15.95
C ALA A 102 -24.63 -3.54 -15.61
N TRP A 103 -24.29 -4.21 -14.50
CA TRP A 103 -24.99 -5.41 -14.05
C TRP A 103 -26.42 -5.15 -13.62
N THR A 104 -26.67 -4.06 -12.90
CA THR A 104 -28.03 -3.69 -12.46
C THR A 104 -28.93 -3.41 -13.66
N ILE A 105 -28.49 -2.55 -14.58
CA ILE A 105 -29.24 -2.21 -15.80
C ILE A 105 -29.47 -3.47 -16.64
N SER A 106 -28.42 -4.26 -16.89
CA SER A 106 -28.53 -5.49 -17.68
C SER A 106 -29.50 -6.47 -17.02
N GLY A 107 -29.41 -6.64 -15.70
CA GLY A 107 -30.30 -7.49 -14.91
C GLY A 107 -31.76 -7.09 -15.05
N TRP A 108 -32.09 -5.82 -14.89
CA TRP A 108 -33.46 -5.31 -15.11
C TRP A 108 -33.94 -5.53 -16.55
N LEU A 109 -33.11 -5.24 -17.55
CA LEU A 109 -33.47 -5.38 -18.97
C LEU A 109 -33.56 -6.84 -19.44
N THR A 110 -33.10 -7.82 -18.65
CA THR A 110 -33.29 -9.24 -19.01
C THR A 110 -34.76 -9.64 -19.07
N ALA A 111 -35.64 -8.95 -18.32
CA ALA A 111 -37.08 -9.18 -18.35
C ALA A 111 -37.70 -9.05 -19.74
N ILE A 112 -37.07 -8.26 -20.63
CA ILE A 112 -37.47 -8.04 -22.02
C ILE A 112 -36.43 -8.56 -23.02
N LEU A 113 -35.58 -9.52 -22.62
CA LEU A 113 -34.48 -10.13 -23.39
C LEU A 113 -33.34 -9.17 -23.82
N VAL A 114 -33.56 -7.86 -23.84
CA VAL A 114 -32.54 -6.86 -24.19
C VAL A 114 -31.31 -6.93 -23.27
N GLY A 115 -31.52 -7.28 -22.00
CA GLY A 115 -30.43 -7.39 -21.02
C GLY A 115 -29.34 -8.40 -21.42
N PHE A 116 -29.68 -9.47 -22.15
CA PHE A 116 -28.69 -10.43 -22.64
C PHE A 116 -27.69 -9.81 -23.62
N LEU A 117 -28.10 -8.79 -24.38
CA LEU A 117 -27.22 -8.08 -25.31
C LEU A 117 -26.22 -7.16 -24.58
N LEU A 118 -26.56 -6.70 -23.37
CA LEU A 118 -25.71 -5.85 -22.53
C LEU A 118 -24.77 -6.65 -21.61
N MET A 119 -25.07 -7.93 -21.33
CA MET A 119 -24.22 -8.78 -20.50
C MET A 119 -22.76 -8.90 -20.96
N PRO A 120 -22.44 -9.04 -22.27
CA PRO A 120 -21.04 -9.03 -22.72
C PRO A 120 -20.28 -7.76 -22.32
N LEU A 121 -20.94 -6.60 -22.36
CA LEU A 121 -20.35 -5.34 -21.90
C LEU A 121 -20.13 -5.34 -20.39
N ALA A 122 -21.11 -5.80 -19.61
CA ALA A 122 -20.98 -5.92 -18.16
C ALA A 122 -19.82 -6.85 -17.76
N LEU A 123 -19.66 -7.97 -18.47
CA LEU A 123 -18.54 -8.90 -18.29
C LEU A 123 -17.18 -8.28 -18.66
N LEU A 124 -17.10 -7.53 -19.76
CA LEU A 124 -15.88 -6.80 -20.14
C LEU A 124 -15.47 -5.77 -19.09
N LEU A 125 -16.44 -5.04 -18.52
CA LEU A 125 -16.18 -4.10 -17.43
C LEU A 125 -15.70 -4.83 -16.16
N THR A 126 -16.29 -5.99 -15.83
CA THR A 126 -15.81 -6.81 -14.72
C THR A 126 -14.38 -7.31 -14.96
N LEU A 127 -14.04 -7.73 -16.18
CA LEU A 127 -12.68 -8.13 -16.52
C LEU A 127 -11.70 -6.97 -16.38
N LEU A 128 -12.07 -5.78 -16.85
CA LEU A 128 -11.26 -4.56 -16.69
C LEU A 128 -11.01 -4.23 -15.22
N LEU A 129 -12.04 -4.36 -14.37
CA LEU A 129 -11.90 -4.18 -12.92
C LEU A 129 -10.91 -5.18 -12.31
N VAL A 130 -10.99 -6.45 -12.69
CA VAL A 130 -10.06 -7.48 -12.22
C VAL A 130 -8.63 -7.20 -12.72
N CYS A 131 -8.47 -6.79 -13.97
CA CYS A 131 -7.17 -6.38 -14.49
C CYS A 131 -6.59 -5.15 -13.77
N ALA A 132 -7.43 -4.22 -13.32
CA ALA A 132 -6.98 -3.05 -12.55
C ALA A 132 -6.55 -3.39 -11.11
N LEU A 133 -6.91 -4.57 -10.61
CA LEU A 133 -6.53 -5.07 -9.28
C LEU A 133 -5.20 -5.84 -9.28
N VAL A 134 -4.71 -6.28 -10.45
CA VAL A 134 -3.49 -7.08 -10.65
C VAL A 134 -2.35 -6.19 -11.14
#